data_AF-A0A848CX07-F1
#
_entry.id   AF-A0A848CX07-F1
#
_cell.length_a   1.000
_cell.length_b   1.000
_cell.length_c   1.000
_cell.angle_alpha   90.00
_cell.angle_beta   90.00
_cell.angle_gamma   90.00
#
_symmetry.space_group_name_H-M   'P 1'
#
loop_
_entity.id
_entity.type
_entity.pdbx_description
1 polymer ?
#
loop_
_entity_poly.entity_id
_entity_poly.type
_entity_poly.pdbx_seq_one_letter_code
_entity_poly.pdbx_strand_id
1 'polypeptide(L)'
;MALSITDADAYIALNVINIESWEDSEDDRKQRIINVASRTLSMKFSKYVIPDNAVYEFAAYLAFQLNDMNVQAQGGVRAFSLSGVASFTFKDDIPTEFSDMIPKHVLDMINEANPDLPNVGGRRVGRTVL
;
A
#
# COMPACT_ATOMS: atom_id res chain seq x y z
N MET A 1 0.88 -10.08 16.59
CA MET A 1 -0.25 -9.54 17.37
C MET A 1 -1.51 -9.65 16.53
N ALA A 2 -2.72 -9.48 17.06
CA ALA A 2 -3.87 -9.29 16.19
C ALA A 2 -3.79 -7.86 15.62
N LEU A 3 -3.78 -7.72 14.29
CA LEU A 3 -3.73 -6.41 13.63
C LEU A 3 -5.01 -5.64 13.98
N SER A 4 -4.87 -4.45 14.57
CA SER A 4 -5.99 -3.63 15.02
C SER A 4 -6.04 -2.29 14.28
N ILE A 5 -7.24 -1.72 14.16
CA ILE A 5 -7.43 -0.39 13.57
C ILE A 5 -6.73 0.67 14.43
N THR A 6 -6.79 0.55 15.76
CA THR A 6 -6.18 1.51 16.68
C THR A 6 -4.66 1.57 16.54
N ASP A 7 -3.99 0.43 16.41
CA ASP A 7 -2.55 0.39 16.19
C ASP A 7 -2.19 0.91 14.80
N ALA A 8 -3.01 0.60 13.78
CA ALA A 8 -2.83 1.11 12.44
C ALA A 8 -2.98 2.64 12.39
N ASP A 9 -4.02 3.21 13.02
CA ASP A 9 -4.25 4.66 13.09
C ASP A 9 -3.05 5.37 13.75
N ALA A 10 -2.57 4.85 14.89
CA ALA A 10 -1.42 5.42 15.59
C ALA A 10 -0.14 5.37 14.74
N TYR A 11 0.10 4.25 14.04
CA TYR A 11 1.26 4.08 13.19
C TYR A 11 1.20 5.00 11.95
N ILE A 12 0.05 5.01 11.25
CA ILE A 12 -0.15 5.73 10.00
C ILE A 12 -0.05 7.24 10.23
N ALA A 13 -0.66 7.76 11.29
CA ALA A 13 -0.58 9.18 11.63
C ALA A 13 0.85 9.69 11.89
N LEU A 14 1.75 8.81 12.34
CA LEU A 14 3.13 9.18 12.66
C LEU A 14 4.13 8.92 11.53
N ASN A 15 3.87 7.92 10.67
CA ASN A 15 4.88 7.40 9.75
C ASN A 15 4.49 7.54 8.28
N VAL A 16 3.24 7.88 7.96
CA VAL A 16 2.75 8.00 6.58
C VAL A 16 2.41 9.46 6.27
N ILE A 17 2.86 9.96 5.12
CA ILE A 17 2.63 11.36 4.71
C ILE A 17 1.21 11.56 4.18
N ASN A 18 0.74 10.68 3.29
CA ASN A 18 -0.61 10.78 2.71
C ASN A 18 -1.56 9.86 3.48
N ILE A 19 -2.34 10.46 4.38
CA ILE A 19 -3.27 9.74 5.26
C ILE A 19 -4.74 10.03 4.97
N GLU A 20 -5.05 10.99 4.09
CA GLU A 20 -6.43 11.46 3.84
C GLU A 20 -7.38 10.32 3.48
N SER A 21 -6.99 9.45 2.53
CA SER A 21 -7.82 8.31 2.12
C SER A 21 -8.01 7.26 3.21
N TRP A 22 -7.09 7.19 4.18
CA TRP A 22 -7.21 6.32 5.35
C TRP A 22 -8.12 6.93 6.41
N GLU A 23 -7.94 8.22 6.74
CA GLU A 23 -8.77 8.92 7.72
C GLU A 23 -10.24 9.04 7.28
N ASP A 24 -10.49 9.26 6.00
CA ASP A 24 -11.84 9.33 5.42
C ASP A 24 -12.54 7.97 5.32
N SER A 25 -11.82 6.86 5.57
CA SER A 25 -12.39 5.51 5.50
C SER A 25 -13.09 5.12 6.80
N GLU A 26 -14.29 4.55 6.69
CA GLU A 26 -14.99 3.94 7.81
C GLU A 26 -14.21 2.76 8.42
N ASP A 27 -14.42 2.48 9.70
CA ASP A 27 -13.73 1.42 10.44
C ASP A 27 -13.86 0.04 9.78
N ASP A 28 -15.05 -0.29 9.26
CA ASP A 28 -15.30 -1.54 8.53
C ASP A 28 -14.42 -1.64 7.27
N ARG A 29 -14.23 -0.52 6.57
CA ARG A 29 -13.36 -0.45 5.38
C ARG A 29 -11.90 -0.57 5.79
N LYS A 30 -11.47 0.15 6.85
CA LYS A 30 -10.11 0.05 7.39
C LYS A 30 -9.75 -1.38 7.76
N GLN A 31 -10.63 -2.09 8.47
CA GLN A 31 -10.41 -3.49 8.84
C GLN A 31 -10.28 -4.40 7.61
N ARG A 32 -11.11 -4.20 6.58
CA ARG A 32 -11.02 -4.96 5.32
C ARG A 32 -9.68 -4.71 4.61
N ILE A 33 -9.23 -3.45 4.57
CA ILE A 33 -7.95 -3.09 3.97
C ILE A 33 -6.80 -3.76 4.72
N ILE A 34 -6.78 -3.73 6.06
CA ILE A 34 -5.78 -4.42 6.88
C ILE A 34 -5.77 -5.93 6.58
N ASN A 35 -6.94 -6.55 6.52
CA ASN A 35 -7.06 -7.98 6.23
C ASN A 35 -6.51 -8.33 4.83
N VAL A 36 -6.83 -7.50 3.82
CA VAL A 36 -6.32 -7.68 2.45
C VAL A 36 -4.81 -7.43 2.39
N ALA A 37 -4.30 -6.40 3.05
CA ALA A 37 -2.87 -6.08 3.13
C ALA A 37 -2.10 -7.26 3.75
N SER A 38 -2.53 -7.73 4.92
CA SER A 38 -1.95 -8.87 5.63
C SER A 38 -1.95 -10.13 4.76
N ARG A 39 -3.09 -10.47 4.16
CA ARG A 39 -3.25 -11.64 3.29
C ARG A 39 -2.35 -11.57 2.06
N THR A 40 -2.27 -10.40 1.41
CA THR A 40 -1.46 -10.22 0.19
C THR A 40 0.03 -10.39 0.51
N LEU A 41 0.51 -9.77 1.59
CA LEU A 41 1.90 -9.90 2.01
C LEU A 41 2.24 -11.34 2.41
N SER A 42 1.37 -12.01 3.17
CA SER A 42 1.59 -13.39 3.61
C SER A 42 1.51 -14.42 2.48
N MET A 43 0.67 -14.21 1.47
CA MET A 43 0.69 -15.06 0.27
C MET A 43 1.96 -14.86 -0.56
N LYS A 44 2.38 -13.60 -0.78
CA LYS A 44 3.55 -13.29 -1.62
C LYS A 44 4.88 -13.62 -0.93
N PHE A 45 4.96 -13.40 0.38
CA PHE A 45 6.16 -13.58 1.19
C PHE A 45 5.98 -14.66 2.26
N SER A 46 5.45 -15.82 1.87
CA SER A 46 5.09 -16.92 2.79
C SER A 46 6.24 -17.47 3.64
N LYS A 47 7.50 -17.26 3.24
CA LYS A 47 8.69 -17.69 3.98
C LYS A 47 9.29 -16.61 4.89
N TYR A 48 8.79 -15.39 4.81
CA TYR A 48 9.33 -14.24 5.53
C TYR A 48 8.48 -13.93 6.76
N VAL A 49 9.11 -13.41 7.79
CA VAL A 49 8.42 -12.77 8.91
C VAL A 49 7.93 -11.41 8.45
N ILE A 50 6.62 -11.19 8.49
CA ILE A 50 6.02 -9.91 8.09
C ILE A 50 5.79 -9.10 9.37
N PRO A 51 6.49 -7.96 9.57
CA PRO A 51 6.26 -7.12 10.73
C PRO A 51 4.91 -6.39 10.59
N ASP A 52 4.21 -6.21 11.71
CA ASP A 52 2.90 -5.55 11.76
C ASP A 52 2.96 -4.13 11.14
N ASN A 53 4.06 -3.40 11.37
CA ASN A 53 4.34 -2.08 10.79
C ASN A 53 4.29 -2.08 9.26
N ALA A 54 4.85 -3.11 8.60
CA ALA A 54 4.83 -3.22 7.14
C ALA A 54 3.41 -3.46 6.62
N VAL A 55 2.56 -4.13 7.41
CA VAL A 55 1.14 -4.30 7.07
C VAL A 55 0.39 -2.99 7.16
N TYR A 56 0.63 -2.18 8.20
CA TYR A 56 -0.02 -0.87 8.37
C TYR A 56 0.38 0.12 7.29
N GLU A 57 1.66 0.15 6.90
CA GLU A 57 2.11 1.04 5.83
C GLU A 57 1.55 0.61 4.47
N PHE A 58 1.50 -0.70 4.20
CA PHE A 58 0.85 -1.21 3.00
C PHE A 58 -0.66 -0.95 3.01
N ALA A 59 -1.32 -1.03 4.17
CA ALA A 59 -2.74 -0.71 4.31
C ALA A 59 -3.03 0.76 3.97
N ALA A 60 -2.23 1.70 4.47
CA ALA A 60 -2.36 3.12 4.11
C ALA A 60 -2.18 3.35 2.59
N TYR A 61 -1.19 2.69 1.99
CA TYR A 61 -0.96 2.77 0.55
C TYR A 61 -2.13 2.19 -0.26
N LEU A 62 -2.69 1.06 0.17
CA LEU A 62 -3.87 0.48 -0.45
C LEU A 62 -5.09 1.39 -0.31
N ALA A 63 -5.26 2.08 0.82
CA ALA A 63 -6.36 3.04 1.00
C ALA A 63 -6.26 4.18 -0.03
N PHE A 64 -5.06 4.73 -0.23
CA PHE A 64 -4.81 5.73 -1.27
C PHE A 64 -5.06 5.17 -2.69
N GLN A 65 -4.54 3.97 -2.98
CA GLN A 65 -4.66 3.37 -4.31
C GLN A 65 -6.09 2.91 -4.64
N LEU A 66 -6.92 2.64 -3.63
CA LEU A 66 -8.32 2.28 -3.76
C LEU A 66 -9.27 3.44 -3.46
N ASN A 67 -8.81 4.68 -3.57
CA ASN A 67 -9.70 5.82 -3.58
C ASN A 67 -10.65 5.75 -4.80
N ASP A 68 -11.79 6.43 -4.72
CA ASP A 68 -12.88 6.25 -5.70
C ASP A 68 -12.45 6.59 -7.13
N MET A 69 -11.56 7.57 -7.31
CA MET A 69 -11.01 7.92 -8.62
C MET A 69 -10.10 6.84 -9.18
N ASN A 70 -9.23 6.26 -8.35
CA ASN A 70 -8.31 5.20 -8.76
C ASN A 70 -9.06 3.88 -9.01
N VAL A 71 -10.16 3.61 -8.30
CA VAL A 71 -11.04 2.46 -8.58
C VAL A 71 -11.67 2.59 -9.97
N GLN A 72 -12.15 3.77 -10.34
CA GLN A 72 -12.68 4.00 -11.70
C GLN A 72 -11.61 3.80 -12.76
N ALA A 73 -10.38 4.26 -12.50
CA ALA A 73 -9.26 4.07 -13.39
C ALA A 73 -8.89 2.57 -13.55
N GLN A 74 -8.87 1.80 -12.45
CA GLN A 74 -8.71 0.34 -12.48
C GLN A 74 -9.85 -0.37 -13.22
N GLY A 75 -11.07 0.19 -13.18
CA GLY A 75 -12.23 -0.28 -13.93
C GLY A 75 -12.18 -0.01 -15.44
N GLY A 76 -11.10 0.59 -15.95
CA GLY A 76 -10.88 0.84 -17.37
C GLY A 76 -11.31 2.24 -17.86
N VAL A 77 -11.69 3.14 -16.95
CA VAL A 77 -11.92 4.55 -17.30
C VAL A 77 -10.57 5.20 -17.59
N ARG A 78 -10.32 5.56 -18.85
CA ARG A 78 -9.03 6.17 -19.28
C ARG A 78 -9.01 7.68 -19.17
N ALA A 79 -10.15 8.32 -19.29
CA ALA A 79 -10.28 9.77 -19.15
C ALA A 79 -11.70 10.13 -18.73
N PHE A 80 -11.83 11.17 -17.93
CA PHE A 80 -13.11 11.81 -17.68
C PHE A 80 -12.94 13.33 -17.79
N SER A 81 -13.97 13.99 -18.28
CA SER A 81 -13.97 15.45 -18.42
C SER A 81 -15.23 16.02 -17.80
N LEU A 82 -15.05 17.08 -17.01
CA LEU A 82 -16.13 17.93 -16.55
C LEU A 82 -16.17 19.13 -17.49
N SER A 83 -17.22 19.20 -18.31
CA SER A 83 -17.37 20.21 -19.35
C SER A 83 -17.14 21.62 -18.79
N GLY A 84 -16.17 22.35 -19.37
CA GLY A 84 -15.85 23.74 -19.01
C GLY A 84 -15.00 23.93 -17.75
N VAL A 85 -14.62 22.87 -17.03
CA VAL A 85 -13.88 22.98 -15.76
C VAL A 85 -12.53 22.27 -15.81
N ALA A 86 -12.51 20.97 -16.15
CA ALA A 86 -11.29 20.17 -16.12
C ALA A 86 -11.40 18.89 -16.95
N SER A 87 -10.26 18.42 -17.45
CA SER A 87 -10.11 17.12 -18.10
C SER A 87 -8.98 16.36 -17.44
N PHE A 88 -9.23 15.12 -17.07
CA PHE A 88 -8.25 14.24 -16.43
C PHE A 88 -8.07 12.99 -17.28
N THR A 89 -6.82 12.61 -17.50
CA THR A 89 -6.44 11.42 -18.25
C THR A 89 -5.58 10.54 -17.35
N PHE A 90 -5.94 9.27 -17.25
CA PHE A 90 -5.19 8.27 -16.51
C PHE A 90 -4.10 7.66 -17.38
N LYS A 91 -3.04 7.17 -16.74
CA LYS A 91 -1.96 6.46 -17.41
C LYS A 91 -2.43 5.02 -17.73
N ASP A 92 -2.02 4.46 -18.87
CA ASP A 92 -2.49 3.14 -19.31
C ASP A 92 -1.94 1.96 -18.45
N ASP A 93 -0.83 2.16 -17.72
CA ASP A 93 -0.19 1.12 -16.89
C ASP A 93 -0.57 1.24 -15.40
N ILE A 94 -1.86 1.23 -15.08
CA ILE A 94 -2.29 1.15 -13.67
C ILE A 94 -2.16 -0.30 -13.20
N PRO A 95 -1.39 -0.59 -12.13
CA PRO A 95 -1.32 -1.94 -11.58
C PRO A 95 -2.72 -2.37 -11.14
N THR A 96 -3.15 -3.55 -11.58
CA THR A 96 -4.47 -4.11 -11.26
C THR A 96 -4.41 -5.14 -10.13
N GLU A 97 -3.25 -5.77 -9.93
CA GLU A 97 -3.04 -6.72 -8.84
C GLU A 97 -2.49 -6.06 -7.58
N PHE A 98 -3.03 -6.43 -6.40
CA PHE A 98 -2.55 -5.91 -5.11
C PHE A 98 -1.08 -6.25 -4.85
N SER A 99 -0.59 -7.37 -5.37
CA SER A 99 0.81 -7.79 -5.30
C SER A 99 1.76 -6.81 -5.96
N ASP A 100 1.33 -6.12 -7.02
CA ASP A 100 2.15 -5.19 -7.80
C ASP A 100 2.09 -3.76 -7.23
N MET A 101 1.13 -3.51 -6.35
CA MET A 101 0.99 -2.25 -5.63
C MET A 101 1.87 -2.17 -4.39
N ILE A 102 2.68 -3.19 -4.07
CA ILE A 102 3.50 -3.19 -2.86
C ILE A 102 4.65 -2.17 -2.99
N PRO A 103 4.70 -1.14 -2.12
CA PRO A 103 5.76 -0.15 -2.17
C PRO A 103 7.13 -0.72 -1.83
N LYS A 104 8.20 -0.10 -2.35
CA LYS A 104 9.59 -0.52 -2.08
C LYS A 104 9.96 -0.42 -0.60
N HIS A 105 9.43 0.56 0.13
CA HIS A 105 9.71 0.72 1.57
C HIS A 105 9.15 -0.46 2.39
N VAL A 106 7.97 -1.01 2.01
CA VAL A 106 7.39 -2.20 2.65
C VAL A 106 8.30 -3.40 2.46
N LEU A 107 8.86 -3.56 1.25
CA LEU A 107 9.85 -4.60 0.97
C LEU A 107 11.12 -4.42 1.82
N ASP A 108 11.60 -3.19 1.96
CA ASP A 108 12.75 -2.88 2.82
C ASP A 108 12.48 -3.25 4.30
N MET A 109 11.30 -2.96 4.83
CA MET A 109 10.92 -3.36 6.20
C MET A 109 10.86 -4.89 6.36
N ILE A 110 10.35 -5.60 5.36
CA ILE A 110 10.35 -7.06 5.37
C ILE A 110 11.79 -7.59 5.32
N ASN A 111 12.66 -7.01 4.51
CA ASN A 111 14.07 -7.42 4.45
C ASN A 111 14.79 -7.16 5.78
N GLU A 112 14.56 -6.03 6.43
CA GLU A 112 15.17 -5.69 7.72
C GLU A 112 14.73 -6.65 8.84
N ALA A 113 13.48 -7.09 8.81
CA ALA A 113 12.97 -8.12 9.72
C ALA A 113 13.50 -9.54 9.41
N ASN A 114 14.10 -9.76 8.23
CA ASN A 114 14.57 -11.07 7.77
C ASN A 114 16.01 -11.00 7.22
N PRO A 115 17.01 -10.71 8.06
CA PRO A 115 18.40 -10.51 7.60
C PRO A 115 19.03 -11.77 6.98
N ASP A 116 18.53 -12.95 7.33
CA ASP A 116 19.06 -14.25 6.87
C ASP A 116 18.49 -14.71 5.52
N LEU A 117 17.48 -14.02 4.98
CA LEU A 117 16.80 -14.41 3.74
C LEU A 117 17.25 -13.57 2.54
N PRO A 118 17.09 -14.09 1.30
CA PRO A 118 17.38 -13.32 0.10
C PRO A 118 16.56 -12.03 0.02
N ASN A 119 17.17 -10.94 -0.43
CA ASN A 119 16.50 -9.65 -0.53
C ASN A 119 15.35 -9.71 -1.57
N VAL A 120 14.15 -9.33 -1.16
CA VAL A 120 12.93 -9.39 -1.99
C VAL A 120 12.70 -8.12 -2.82
N GLY A 121 13.41 -7.04 -2.49
CA GLY A 121 13.48 -5.82 -3.30
C GLY A 121 14.70 -5.90 -4.22
N GLY A 122 14.49 -5.86 -5.54
CA GLY A 122 15.58 -5.92 -6.52
C GLY A 122 16.76 -4.96 -6.20
N ARG A 123 17.93 -5.25 -6.80
CA ARG A 123 19.22 -4.59 -6.50
C ARG A 123 19.08 -3.08 -6.26
N ARG A 124 19.31 -2.63 -5.03
CA ARG A 124 19.33 -1.20 -4.67
C ARG A 124 20.56 -0.54 -5.30
N VAL A 125 20.36 0.27 -6.33
CA VAL A 125 21.42 1.14 -6.88
C VAL A 125 21.39 2.45 -6.10
N GLY A 126 22.49 2.80 -5.42
CA GLY A 126 22.63 4.10 -4.74
C GLY A 126 22.43 4.13 -3.22
N ARG A 127 22.48 2.99 -2.51
CA ARG A 127 22.56 3.03 -1.03
C ARG A 127 23.92 3.58 -0.62
N THR A 128 23.95 4.79 -0.08
CA THR A 128 25.15 5.34 0.55
C THR A 128 25.43 4.54 1.81
N VAL A 129 26.46 3.69 1.77
CA VAL A 129 27.06 3.11 2.97
C VAL A 129 27.93 4.20 3.59
N LEU A 130 27.60 4.59 4.83
CA LEU A 130 28.48 5.34 5.72
C LEU A 130 29.18 4.36 6.65
#